data_AF-A0A9R1QFR0-F1
#
_entry.id   AF-A0A9R1QFR0-F1
#
_cell.length_a   1.000
_cell.length_b   1.000
_cell.length_c   1.000
_cell.angle_alpha   90.00
_cell.angle_beta   90.00
_cell.angle_gamma   90.00
#
_symmetry.space_group_name_H-M   'P 1'
#
loop_
_entity.id
_entity.type
_entity.pdbx_description
1 polymer ?
#
loop_
_entity_poly.entity_id
_entity_poly.type
_entity_poly.pdbx_seq_one_letter_code
_entity_poly.pdbx_strand_id
1 'polypeptide(L)'
;MAEASPRTETSTDDTDENLMLEPGNAALAVVSDSSDRSRDKNGDQKTMRRLAQNREAARKSRLRKKIGLSTEAGLVVLPAYVQQLENSRLKLTQLEQELQRARQQGIFISSSADQSHSMSGNGALAFDTEYARWLEEHNRQVNELRAAVNAHAGDTELRSVVEKIMSHYDEIFKQKGNAAKADVFHVLSGMWKTPAERCFLWLGGFRPSELLKVCNAAMCFTCSPSEYQNHLA
;
A
#
# COMPACT_ATOMS: atom_id res chain seq x y z
N MET A 1 -5.20 30.63 -1.64
CA MET A 1 -6.13 30.66 -0.51
C MET A 1 -7.12 29.52 -0.68
N ALA A 2 -7.17 28.65 0.33
CA ALA A 2 -8.22 27.72 0.75
C ALA A 2 -9.10 26.95 -0.27
N GLU A 3 -9.10 25.63 -0.09
CA GLU A 3 -10.14 24.65 -0.47
C GLU A 3 -11.57 25.10 -0.11
N ALA A 4 -12.57 24.59 -0.84
CA ALA A 4 -13.40 23.48 -0.33
C ALA A 4 -14.70 23.31 -1.14
N SER A 5 -14.96 22.04 -1.48
CA SER A 5 -16.25 21.50 -1.92
C SER A 5 -17.33 21.70 -0.82
N PRO A 6 -18.62 21.61 -1.16
CA PRO A 6 -19.42 20.73 -0.33
C PRO A 6 -20.33 19.78 -1.13
N ARG A 7 -20.19 18.51 -0.76
CA ARG A 7 -21.17 17.45 -0.97
C ARG A 7 -22.32 17.63 0.02
N THR A 8 -23.50 17.28 -0.46
CA THR A 8 -24.74 16.98 0.27
C THR A 8 -24.55 15.97 1.38
N GLU A 9 -25.17 16.20 2.54
CA GLU A 9 -25.74 15.11 3.36
C GLU A 9 -27.12 15.49 3.90
N THR A 10 -28.04 14.57 3.61
CA THR A 10 -29.37 14.38 4.19
C THR A 10 -29.27 14.14 5.69
N SER A 11 -30.11 14.79 6.47
CA SER A 11 -30.49 14.32 7.81
C SER A 11 -31.97 14.54 8.03
N THR A 12 -32.65 13.49 8.44
CA THR A 12 -34.06 13.39 8.79
C THR A 12 -34.10 13.09 10.29
N ASP A 13 -34.78 13.90 11.10
CA ASP A 13 -35.58 13.38 12.22
C ASP A 13 -36.62 14.40 12.72
N ASP A 14 -37.68 13.85 13.29
CA ASP A 14 -39.02 14.36 13.54
C ASP A 14 -39.16 15.38 14.68
N THR A 15 -40.19 16.24 14.61
CA THR A 15 -40.93 16.67 15.82
C THR A 15 -42.37 17.09 15.48
N ASP A 16 -43.32 16.32 15.98
CA ASP A 16 -44.75 16.61 16.07
C ASP A 16 -45.00 17.81 17.00
N GLU A 17 -45.72 18.84 16.56
CA GLU A 17 -46.37 19.81 17.46
C GLU A 17 -47.76 20.15 16.88
N ASN A 18 -48.77 19.60 17.54
CA ASN A 18 -50.20 19.86 17.37
C ASN A 18 -50.58 21.19 18.02
N LEU A 19 -51.09 22.16 17.25
CA LEU A 19 -51.70 23.39 17.78
C LEU A 19 -52.99 23.77 17.02
N MET A 20 -54.09 23.21 17.50
CA MET A 20 -55.25 23.94 18.06
C MET A 20 -55.79 25.17 17.30
N LEU A 21 -57.01 25.07 16.74
CA LEU A 21 -57.97 26.17 16.59
C LEU A 21 -59.43 25.65 16.70
N GLU A 22 -60.07 25.96 17.84
CA GLU A 22 -61.53 26.00 18.14
C GLU A 22 -61.96 27.49 18.14
N PRO A 23 -63.24 27.91 18.34
CA PRO A 23 -64.55 27.28 18.15
C PRO A 23 -65.56 28.17 17.38
N GLY A 24 -66.73 27.64 17.00
CA GLY A 24 -67.84 28.43 16.45
C GLY A 24 -69.23 27.80 16.68
N ASN A 25 -69.84 28.13 17.83
CA ASN A 25 -71.16 27.69 18.29
C ASN A 25 -72.34 28.15 17.40
N ALA A 26 -73.35 27.30 17.19
CA ALA A 26 -74.67 27.42 17.84
C ALA A 26 -75.73 26.45 17.28
N ALA A 27 -76.14 25.53 18.16
CA ALA A 27 -77.50 25.00 18.41
C ALA A 27 -78.40 24.55 17.24
N LEU A 28 -78.79 23.27 17.25
CA LEU A 28 -80.14 22.85 17.66
C LEU A 28 -80.24 21.31 17.75
N ALA A 29 -80.53 20.85 18.97
CA ALA A 29 -81.53 19.84 19.30
C ALA A 29 -81.62 18.51 18.51
N VAL A 30 -81.59 17.45 19.31
CA VAL A 30 -82.53 16.30 19.30
C VAL A 30 -82.05 15.00 18.66
N VAL A 31 -81.94 14.03 19.58
CA VAL A 31 -82.25 12.60 19.47
C VAL A 31 -81.17 11.71 18.87
N SER A 32 -80.59 10.93 19.78
CA SER A 32 -80.03 9.60 19.52
C SER A 32 -80.91 8.83 18.54
N ASP A 33 -80.43 8.63 17.31
CA ASP A 33 -80.88 7.53 16.47
C ASP A 33 -79.71 6.58 16.20
N SER A 34 -79.97 5.32 16.48
CA SER A 34 -79.02 4.22 16.65
C SER A 34 -78.54 3.64 15.31
N SER A 35 -78.54 4.40 14.22
CA SER A 35 -78.44 3.88 12.85
C SER A 35 -77.18 4.30 12.06
N ASP A 36 -76.41 5.29 12.53
CA ASP A 36 -75.27 5.84 11.77
C ASP A 36 -74.02 4.93 11.76
N ARG A 37 -73.88 4.08 12.79
CA ARG A 37 -72.73 3.17 12.94
C ARG A 37 -72.59 2.12 11.84
N SER A 38 -73.58 1.92 10.98
CA SER A 38 -73.50 0.93 9.90
C SER A 38 -73.07 1.55 8.56
N ARG A 39 -73.41 2.82 8.32
CA ARG A 39 -73.08 3.56 7.08
C ARG A 39 -71.67 4.14 7.15
N ASP A 40 -71.27 4.65 8.32
CA ASP A 40 -69.87 5.03 8.60
C ASP A 40 -68.94 3.82 8.57
N LYS A 41 -69.32 2.67 9.15
CA LYS A 41 -68.52 1.43 9.04
C LYS A 41 -68.30 1.00 7.59
N ASN A 42 -69.28 1.18 6.70
CA ASN A 42 -69.14 0.87 5.27
C ASN A 42 -68.30 1.93 4.52
N GLY A 43 -68.43 3.21 4.87
CA GLY A 43 -67.59 4.31 4.36
C GLY A 43 -66.13 4.17 4.80
N ASP A 44 -65.91 3.83 6.06
CA ASP A 44 -64.61 3.53 6.67
C ASP A 44 -64.01 2.28 6.06
N GLN A 45 -64.79 1.22 5.85
CA GLN A 45 -64.31 0.01 5.17
C GLN A 45 -63.91 0.29 3.71
N LYS A 46 -64.67 1.11 2.99
CA LYS A 46 -64.33 1.56 1.63
C LYS A 46 -63.08 2.45 1.63
N THR A 47 -62.94 3.33 2.61
CA THR A 47 -61.77 4.20 2.78
C THR A 47 -60.53 3.41 3.14
N MET A 48 -60.64 2.41 4.03
CA MET A 48 -59.57 1.47 4.36
C MET A 48 -59.10 0.68 3.13
N ARG A 49 -60.04 0.21 2.29
CA ARG A 49 -59.69 -0.47 1.02
C ARG A 49 -58.94 0.45 0.05
N ARG A 50 -59.38 1.71 -0.11
CA ARG A 50 -58.71 2.69 -0.97
C ARG A 50 -57.31 3.04 -0.47
N LEU A 51 -57.15 3.21 0.85
CA LEU A 51 -55.85 3.47 1.47
C LEU A 51 -54.91 2.28 1.31
N ALA A 52 -55.40 1.05 1.49
CA ALA A 52 -54.62 -0.17 1.25
C ALA A 52 -54.17 -0.26 -0.22
N GLN A 53 -55.07 -0.02 -1.18
CA GLN A 53 -54.74 0.01 -2.61
C GLN A 53 -53.75 1.13 -2.96
N ASN A 54 -53.88 2.32 -2.35
CA ASN A 54 -52.95 3.42 -2.57
C ASN A 54 -51.56 3.09 -2.00
N ARG A 55 -51.48 2.46 -0.82
CA ARG A 55 -50.23 1.94 -0.25
C ARG A 55 -49.58 0.93 -1.19
N GLU A 56 -50.35 0.00 -1.74
CA GLU A 56 -49.87 -0.99 -2.71
C GLU A 56 -49.38 -0.33 -4.01
N ALA A 57 -50.14 0.64 -4.53
CA ALA A 57 -49.79 1.39 -5.74
C ALA A 57 -48.52 2.23 -5.55
N ALA A 58 -48.36 2.86 -4.38
CA ALA A 58 -47.17 3.63 -4.03
C ALA A 58 -45.93 2.73 -3.95
N ARG A 59 -46.03 1.53 -3.35
CA ARG A 59 -44.93 0.54 -3.36
C ARG A 59 -44.55 0.14 -4.78
N LYS A 60 -45.54 -0.19 -5.62
CA LYS A 60 -45.30 -0.59 -7.02
C LYS A 60 -44.65 0.54 -7.83
N SER A 61 -45.05 1.80 -7.58
CA SER A 61 -44.45 2.98 -8.20
C SER A 61 -42.98 3.17 -7.78
N ARG A 62 -42.71 3.12 -6.46
CA ARG A 62 -41.35 3.22 -5.91
C ARG A 62 -40.44 2.12 -6.45
N LEU A 63 -40.94 0.89 -6.54
CA LEU A 63 -40.17 -0.24 -7.08
C LEU A 63 -39.83 -0.04 -8.56
N ARG A 64 -40.79 0.39 -9.39
CA ARG A 64 -40.51 0.71 -10.81
C ARG A 64 -39.49 1.83 -10.96
N LYS A 65 -39.59 2.89 -10.15
CA LYS A 65 -38.62 4.01 -10.18
C LYS A 65 -37.23 3.55 -9.75
N LYS A 66 -37.12 2.72 -8.70
CA LYS A 66 -35.84 2.15 -8.23
C LYS A 66 -35.21 1.23 -9.28
N ILE A 67 -36.01 0.36 -9.93
CA ILE A 67 -35.53 -0.51 -11.00
C ILE A 67 -35.05 0.34 -12.19
N GLY A 68 -35.82 1.33 -12.63
CA GLY A 68 -35.41 2.24 -13.71
C GLY A 68 -34.10 2.96 -13.41
N LEU A 69 -33.97 3.55 -12.21
CA LEU A 69 -32.74 4.21 -11.77
C LEU A 69 -31.54 3.26 -11.71
N SER A 70 -31.74 2.02 -11.23
CA SER A 70 -30.67 1.02 -11.18
C SER A 70 -30.25 0.55 -12.58
N THR A 71 -31.20 0.43 -13.51
CA THR A 71 -30.94 0.06 -14.89
C THR A 71 -30.21 1.19 -15.64
N GLU A 72 -30.64 2.44 -15.48
CA GLU A 72 -29.98 3.60 -16.09
C GLU A 72 -28.57 3.80 -15.51
N ALA A 73 -28.39 3.65 -14.20
CA ALA A 73 -27.06 3.67 -13.59
C ALA A 73 -26.16 2.55 -14.15
N GLY A 74 -26.68 1.33 -14.29
CA GLY A 74 -25.96 0.22 -14.91
C GLY A 74 -25.58 0.50 -16.38
N LEU A 75 -26.49 1.09 -17.16
CA LEU A 75 -26.30 1.41 -18.57
C LEU A 75 -25.20 2.46 -18.79
N VAL A 76 -24.97 3.36 -17.83
CA VAL A 76 -23.95 4.41 -17.91
C VAL A 76 -22.62 3.96 -17.28
N VAL A 77 -22.68 3.25 -16.15
CA VAL A 77 -21.47 2.88 -15.38
C VAL A 77 -20.70 1.74 -16.03
N LEU A 78 -21.37 0.72 -16.57
CA LEU A 78 -20.69 -0.42 -17.19
C LEU A 78 -19.85 0.00 -18.41
N PRO A 79 -20.38 0.74 -19.41
CA PRO A 79 -19.57 1.19 -20.54
C PRO A 79 -18.45 2.15 -20.14
N ALA A 80 -18.69 3.06 -19.19
CA ALA A 80 -17.66 3.96 -18.69
C ALA A 80 -16.52 3.20 -17.99
N TYR A 81 -16.84 2.19 -17.20
CA TYR A 81 -15.86 1.32 -16.56
C TYR A 81 -15.08 0.49 -17.57
N VAL A 82 -15.74 -0.08 -18.59
CA VAL A 82 -15.08 -0.79 -19.69
C VAL A 82 -14.14 0.15 -20.47
N GLN A 83 -14.58 1.37 -20.79
CA GLN A 83 -13.75 2.37 -21.46
C GLN A 83 -12.52 2.74 -20.61
N GLN A 84 -12.69 2.86 -19.29
CA GLN A 84 -11.56 3.08 -18.37
C GLN A 84 -10.59 1.89 -18.40
N LEU A 85 -11.08 0.65 -18.43
CA LEU A 85 -10.24 -0.54 -18.54
C LEU A 85 -9.48 -0.55 -19.86
N GLU A 86 -10.13 -0.22 -20.98
CA GLU A 86 -9.47 -0.13 -22.29
C GLU A 86 -8.38 0.94 -22.31
N ASN A 87 -8.64 2.11 -21.74
CA ASN A 87 -7.64 3.17 -21.59
C ASN A 87 -6.45 2.72 -20.74
N SER A 88 -6.73 2.01 -19.63
CA SER A 88 -5.67 1.46 -18.78
C SER A 88 -4.84 0.39 -19.50
N ARG A 89 -5.48 -0.46 -20.31
CA ARG A 89 -4.82 -1.49 -21.12
C ARG A 89 -3.87 -0.86 -22.13
N LEU A 90 -4.32 0.16 -22.86
CA LEU A 90 -3.48 0.88 -23.83
C LEU A 90 -2.28 1.54 -23.15
N LYS A 91 -2.50 2.20 -22.01
CA LYS A 91 -1.42 2.82 -21.24
C LYS A 91 -0.40 1.79 -20.75
N LEU A 92 -0.86 0.62 -20.32
CA LEU A 92 0.02 -0.46 -19.87
C LEU A 92 0.87 -0.99 -21.03
N THR A 93 0.25 -1.23 -22.19
CA THR A 93 0.99 -1.62 -23.41
C THR A 93 2.02 -0.56 -23.82
N GLN A 94 1.70 0.73 -23.71
CA GLN A 94 2.65 1.80 -23.99
C GLN A 94 3.86 1.78 -23.03
N LEU A 95 3.60 1.68 -21.73
CA LEU A 95 4.66 1.61 -20.72
C LEU A 95 5.53 0.35 -20.91
N GLU A 96 4.93 -0.76 -21.31
CA GLU A 96 5.64 -2.01 -21.58
C GLU A 96 6.57 -1.89 -22.80
N GLN A 97 6.12 -1.20 -23.85
CA GLN A 97 6.97 -0.84 -25.00
C GLN A 97 8.10 0.11 -24.62
N GLU A 98 7.83 1.14 -23.81
CA GLU A 98 8.85 2.07 -23.32
C GLU A 98 9.90 1.35 -22.45
N LEU A 99 9.47 0.41 -21.62
CA LEU A 99 10.37 -0.40 -20.79
C LEU A 99 11.22 -1.35 -21.64
N GLN A 100 10.66 -1.99 -22.66
CA GLN A 100 11.42 -2.79 -23.63
C GLN A 100 12.44 -1.94 -24.40
N ARG A 101 12.05 -0.72 -24.81
CA ARG A 101 12.95 0.24 -25.47
C ARG A 101 14.10 0.67 -24.55
N ALA A 102 13.80 1.00 -23.29
CA ALA A 102 14.81 1.36 -22.29
C ALA A 102 15.79 0.20 -22.02
N ARG A 103 15.29 -1.05 -21.98
CA ARG A 103 16.15 -2.24 -21.90
C ARG A 103 17.06 -2.40 -23.11
N GLN A 104 16.56 -2.20 -24.32
CA GLN A 104 17.37 -2.26 -25.56
C GLN A 104 18.42 -1.15 -25.63
N GLN A 105 18.08 0.07 -25.18
CA GLN A 105 19.03 1.18 -25.06
C GLN A 105 20.09 0.90 -23.98
N GLY A 106 19.72 0.25 -22.87
CA GLY A 106 20.66 -0.22 -21.84
C GLY A 106 21.62 -1.33 -22.31
N ILE A 107 21.22 -2.12 -23.32
CA ILE A 107 22.08 -3.16 -23.93
C ILE A 107 23.11 -2.54 -24.91
N PHE A 108 22.79 -1.40 -25.55
CA PHE A 108 23.67 -0.76 -26.53
C PHE A 108 24.76 0.15 -25.93
N ILE A 109 24.67 0.52 -24.65
CA ILE A 109 25.74 1.27 -23.95
C ILE A 109 26.91 0.34 -23.55
N SER A 110 26.86 -0.95 -23.88
CA SER A 110 27.96 -1.90 -23.62
C SER A 110 29.02 -1.97 -24.73
N SER A 111 28.87 -1.26 -25.86
CA SER A 111 29.76 -1.46 -27.02
C SER A 111 30.39 -0.21 -27.66
N SER A 112 30.32 0.97 -27.03
CA SER A 112 31.10 2.12 -27.53
C SER A 112 31.97 2.72 -26.45
N ALA A 113 33.28 2.50 -26.64
CA ALA A 113 34.34 3.20 -25.96
C ALA A 113 34.17 4.73 -26.11
N ASP A 114 34.66 5.45 -25.11
CA ASP A 114 34.78 6.91 -25.02
C ASP A 114 33.48 7.72 -24.83
N GLN A 115 33.07 7.88 -23.57
CA GLN A 115 32.64 9.20 -23.10
C GLN A 115 32.75 9.37 -21.59
N SER A 116 33.73 10.16 -21.21
CA SER A 116 33.86 10.81 -19.92
C SER A 116 32.62 11.69 -19.64
N HIS A 117 32.15 11.66 -18.39
CA HIS A 117 31.15 12.57 -17.81
C HIS A 117 29.66 12.31 -18.14
N SER A 118 29.11 11.17 -17.67
CA SER A 118 27.71 11.10 -17.22
C SER A 118 27.55 10.01 -16.15
N MET A 119 28.07 10.27 -14.95
CA MET A 119 28.17 9.29 -13.84
C MET A 119 26.91 9.20 -12.95
N SER A 120 25.77 9.75 -13.35
CA SER A 120 24.57 9.73 -12.49
C SER A 120 23.54 8.65 -12.86
N GLY A 121 23.55 8.13 -14.09
CA GLY A 121 22.62 7.08 -14.54
C GLY A 121 23.23 5.67 -14.59
N ASN A 122 24.55 5.56 -14.75
CA ASN A 122 25.26 4.29 -14.92
C ASN A 122 25.76 3.65 -13.62
N GLY A 123 25.74 4.36 -12.49
CA GLY A 123 26.31 3.87 -11.24
C GLY A 123 25.60 2.62 -10.68
N ALA A 124 24.28 2.55 -10.87
CA ALA A 124 23.45 1.41 -10.46
C ALA A 124 23.82 0.13 -11.23
N LEU A 125 23.88 0.21 -12.57
CA LEU A 125 24.25 -0.93 -13.42
C LEU A 125 25.72 -1.35 -13.23
N ALA A 126 26.62 -0.38 -12.99
CA ALA A 126 28.01 -0.65 -12.68
C ALA A 126 28.15 -1.42 -11.36
N PHE A 127 27.39 -1.02 -10.33
CA PHE A 127 27.35 -1.75 -9.06
C PHE A 127 26.79 -3.16 -9.22
N ASP A 128 25.74 -3.36 -10.01
CA ASP A 128 25.16 -4.69 -10.26
C ASP A 128 26.19 -5.64 -10.91
N THR A 129 26.92 -5.13 -11.89
CA THR A 129 27.97 -5.88 -12.60
C THR A 129 29.13 -6.23 -11.65
N GLU A 130 29.59 -5.27 -10.86
CA GLU A 130 30.68 -5.49 -9.91
C GLU A 130 30.25 -6.43 -8.78
N TYR A 131 29.01 -6.37 -8.32
CA TYR A 131 28.46 -7.31 -7.34
C TYR A 131 28.41 -8.74 -7.88
N ALA A 132 28.03 -8.93 -9.14
CA ALA A 132 28.06 -10.25 -9.78
C ALA A 132 29.48 -10.83 -9.81
N ARG A 133 30.47 -10.02 -10.20
CA ARG A 133 31.89 -10.39 -10.17
C ARG A 133 32.37 -10.72 -8.74
N TRP A 134 31.95 -9.91 -7.77
CA TRP A 134 32.25 -10.15 -6.36
C TRP A 134 31.69 -11.48 -5.87
N LEU A 135 30.47 -11.84 -6.29
CA LEU A 135 29.80 -13.08 -5.92
C LEU A 135 30.50 -14.31 -6.52
N GLU A 136 30.96 -14.22 -7.76
CA GLU A 136 31.76 -15.27 -8.41
C GLU A 136 33.07 -15.51 -7.64
N GLU A 137 33.79 -14.43 -7.30
CA GLU A 137 35.03 -14.53 -6.52
C GLU A 137 34.78 -15.04 -5.10
N HIS A 138 33.68 -14.63 -4.46
CA HIS A 138 33.30 -15.15 -3.16
C HIS A 138 33.04 -16.67 -3.22
N ASN A 139 32.28 -17.13 -4.22
CA ASN A 139 32.07 -18.57 -4.44
C ASN A 139 33.38 -19.31 -4.71
N ARG A 140 34.30 -18.71 -5.48
CA ARG A 140 35.64 -19.27 -5.73
C ARG A 140 36.40 -19.46 -4.43
N GLN A 141 36.43 -18.45 -3.56
CA GLN A 141 37.13 -18.50 -2.27
C GLN A 141 36.47 -19.46 -1.27
N VAL A 142 35.13 -19.57 -1.25
CA VAL A 142 34.41 -20.55 -0.42
C VAL A 142 34.72 -21.99 -0.88
N ASN A 143 34.82 -22.21 -2.19
CA ASN A 143 35.22 -23.51 -2.73
C ASN A 143 36.70 -23.82 -2.44
N GLU A 144 37.58 -22.82 -2.51
CA GLU A 144 39.00 -22.91 -2.11
C GLU A 144 39.11 -23.32 -0.63
N LEU A 145 38.34 -22.67 0.26
CA LEU A 145 38.29 -23.02 1.68
C LEU A 145 37.79 -24.45 1.90
N ARG A 146 36.70 -24.85 1.23
CA ARG A 146 36.16 -26.20 1.32
C ARG A 146 37.18 -27.24 0.84
N ALA A 147 37.89 -26.96 -0.24
CA ALA A 147 38.94 -27.84 -0.76
C ALA A 147 40.11 -27.96 0.22
N ALA A 148 40.59 -26.86 0.80
CA ALA A 148 41.65 -26.84 1.80
C ALA A 148 41.26 -27.66 3.05
N VAL A 149 40.04 -27.50 3.56
CA VAL A 149 39.52 -28.29 4.68
C VAL A 149 39.47 -29.78 4.33
N ASN A 150 38.93 -30.14 3.16
CA ASN A 150 38.85 -31.54 2.72
C ASN A 150 40.24 -32.18 2.52
N ALA A 151 41.22 -31.39 2.09
CA ALA A 151 42.61 -31.81 1.95
C ALA A 151 43.38 -31.88 3.28
N HIS A 152 42.74 -31.52 4.41
CA HIS A 152 43.38 -31.41 5.72
C HIS A 152 44.59 -30.46 5.68
N ALA A 153 44.44 -29.33 4.99
CA ALA A 153 45.44 -28.27 4.91
C ALA A 153 45.84 -27.77 6.31
N GLY A 154 47.10 -27.36 6.45
CA GLY A 154 47.62 -26.84 7.71
C GLY A 154 46.99 -25.49 8.10
N ASP A 155 46.99 -25.19 9.40
CA ASP A 155 46.36 -23.98 9.98
C ASP A 155 46.81 -22.67 9.31
N THR A 156 48.06 -22.58 8.85
CA THR A 156 48.60 -21.40 8.17
C THR A 156 47.93 -21.16 6.81
N GLU A 157 47.66 -22.21 6.06
CA GLU A 157 46.98 -22.13 4.77
C GLU A 157 45.51 -21.79 4.97
N LEU A 158 44.86 -22.46 5.94
CA LEU A 158 43.47 -22.18 6.29
C LEU A 158 43.27 -20.73 6.75
N ARG A 159 44.17 -20.21 7.58
CA ARG A 159 44.16 -18.81 8.04
C ARG A 159 44.30 -17.83 6.88
N SER A 160 45.19 -18.12 5.92
CA SER A 160 45.38 -17.29 4.73
C SER A 160 44.10 -17.22 3.88
N VAL A 161 43.43 -18.35 3.65
CA VAL A 161 42.16 -18.38 2.89
C VAL A 161 41.06 -17.62 3.63
N VAL A 162 40.97 -17.76 4.95
CA VAL A 162 40.01 -17.01 5.77
C VAL A 162 40.29 -15.50 5.72
N GLU A 163 41.54 -15.09 5.85
CA GLU A 163 41.94 -13.67 5.78
C GLU A 163 41.58 -13.06 4.42
N LYS A 164 41.79 -13.81 3.33
CA LYS A 164 41.38 -13.42 1.98
C LYS A 164 39.86 -13.24 1.87
N ILE A 165 39.08 -14.16 2.43
CA ILE A 165 37.61 -14.05 2.45
C ILE A 165 37.18 -12.82 3.24
N MET A 166 37.76 -12.58 4.42
CA MET A 166 37.43 -11.43 5.26
C MET A 166 37.73 -10.10 4.55
N SER A 167 38.90 -9.99 3.90
CA SER A 167 39.24 -8.82 3.09
C SER A 167 38.28 -8.62 1.91
N HIS A 168 37.84 -9.71 1.28
CA HIS A 168 36.87 -9.67 0.18
C HIS A 168 35.51 -9.14 0.66
N TYR A 169 35.09 -9.50 1.87
CA TYR A 169 33.89 -8.93 2.50
C TYR A 169 34.00 -7.43 2.76
N ASP A 170 35.14 -6.95 3.28
CA ASP A 170 35.36 -5.52 3.51
C ASP A 170 35.23 -4.71 2.22
N GLU A 171 35.68 -5.27 1.10
CA GLU A 171 35.60 -4.63 -0.20
C GLU A 171 34.15 -4.42 -0.65
N ILE A 172 33.27 -5.42 -0.50
CA ILE A 172 31.86 -5.24 -0.90
C ILE A 172 31.14 -4.22 -0.01
N PHE A 173 31.47 -4.11 1.27
CA PHE A 173 30.89 -3.08 2.14
C PHE A 173 31.33 -1.67 1.72
N LYS A 174 32.59 -1.49 1.32
CA LYS A 174 33.08 -0.22 0.77
C LYS A 174 32.38 0.12 -0.54
N GLN A 175 32.27 -0.84 -1.46
CA GLN A 175 31.56 -0.66 -2.73
C GLN A 175 30.08 -0.31 -2.52
N LYS A 176 29.40 -1.00 -1.60
CA LYS A 176 28.02 -0.67 -1.18
C LYS A 176 27.89 0.73 -0.62
N GLY A 177 28.84 1.15 0.23
CA GLY A 177 28.87 2.51 0.76
C GLY A 177 29.04 3.56 -0.34
N ASN A 178 29.89 3.29 -1.33
CA ASN A 178 30.08 4.18 -2.48
C ASN A 178 28.85 4.21 -3.39
N ALA A 179 28.24 3.05 -3.68
CA ALA A 179 27.01 2.97 -4.45
C ALA A 179 25.84 3.68 -3.73
N ALA A 180 25.75 3.56 -2.41
CA ALA A 180 24.70 4.23 -1.62
C ALA A 180 24.86 5.75 -1.59
N LYS A 181 26.09 6.28 -1.69
CA LYS A 181 26.32 7.72 -1.87
C LYS A 181 25.82 8.23 -3.21
N ALA A 182 25.78 7.38 -4.23
CA ALA A 182 25.27 7.72 -5.56
C ALA A 182 23.75 7.51 -5.67
N ASP A 183 23.25 6.35 -5.23
CA ASP A 183 21.83 5.99 -5.21
C ASP A 183 21.53 5.02 -4.05
N VAL A 184 21.01 5.56 -2.96
CA VAL A 184 20.62 4.77 -1.78
C VAL A 184 19.41 3.86 -2.07
N PHE A 185 18.49 4.28 -2.95
CA PHE A 185 17.29 3.51 -3.25
C PHE A 185 17.64 2.27 -4.07
N HIS A 186 18.60 2.35 -5.00
CA HIS A 186 19.12 1.19 -5.73
C HIS A 186 19.74 0.15 -4.78
N VAL A 187 20.55 0.59 -3.82
CA VAL A 187 21.20 -0.30 -2.86
C VAL A 187 20.19 -0.94 -1.90
N LEU A 188 19.23 -0.16 -1.38
CA LEU A 188 18.23 -0.65 -0.41
C LEU A 188 17.13 -1.51 -1.04
N SER A 189 16.72 -1.20 -2.28
CA SER A 189 15.71 -1.99 -3.00
C SER A 189 16.18 -3.39 -3.35
N GLY A 190 17.49 -3.66 -3.29
CA GLY A 190 18.03 -4.98 -3.61
C GLY A 190 17.90 -5.32 -5.09
N MET A 191 17.89 -4.32 -5.98
CA MET A 191 17.80 -4.54 -7.43
C MET A 191 18.98 -5.35 -7.97
N TRP A 192 20.15 -5.19 -7.34
CA TRP A 192 21.39 -5.96 -7.54
C TRP A 192 21.32 -7.44 -7.10
N LYS A 193 20.21 -7.89 -6.51
CA LYS A 193 19.99 -9.28 -6.06
C LYS A 193 18.88 -9.95 -6.86
N THR A 194 18.85 -11.29 -6.83
CA THR A 194 17.74 -12.04 -7.39
C THR A 194 16.44 -11.76 -6.62
N PRO A 195 15.26 -11.93 -7.24
CA PRO A 195 13.97 -11.76 -6.56
C PRO A 195 13.84 -12.61 -5.29
N ALA A 196 14.36 -13.86 -5.31
CA ALA A 196 14.34 -14.76 -4.16
C ALA A 196 15.18 -14.20 -2.99
N GLU A 197 16.40 -13.76 -3.25
CA GLU A 197 17.27 -13.15 -2.24
C GLU A 197 16.72 -11.82 -1.70
N ARG A 198 16.02 -11.06 -2.54
CA ARG A 198 15.35 -9.82 -2.14
C ARG A 198 14.23 -10.08 -1.14
N CYS A 199 13.49 -11.18 -1.27
CA CYS A 199 12.52 -11.59 -0.27
C CYS A 199 13.17 -11.83 1.10
N PHE A 200 14.39 -12.36 1.15
CA PHE A 200 15.12 -12.55 2.41
C PHE A 200 15.72 -11.28 2.99
N LEU A 201 16.03 -10.24 2.18
CA LEU A 201 16.35 -8.92 2.71
C LEU A 201 15.17 -8.34 3.51
N TRP A 202 13.95 -8.58 3.05
CA TRP A 202 12.71 -8.13 3.71
C TRP A 202 12.28 -9.04 4.86
N LEU A 203 12.33 -10.35 4.69
CA LEU A 203 11.86 -11.35 5.67
C LEU A 203 12.91 -11.73 6.71
N GLY A 204 14.19 -11.67 6.34
CA GLY A 204 15.35 -12.00 7.18
C GLY A 204 16.15 -10.78 7.64
N GLY A 205 15.54 -9.58 7.63
CA GLY A 205 16.22 -8.31 7.84
C GLY A 205 17.08 -8.23 9.11
N PHE A 206 18.16 -7.46 9.00
CA PHE A 206 18.86 -6.86 10.14
C PHE A 206 17.85 -6.10 10.98
N ARG A 207 17.57 -6.55 12.20
CA ARG A 207 16.75 -5.77 13.12
C ARG A 207 17.63 -4.64 13.66
N PRO A 208 17.34 -3.35 13.38
CA PRO A 208 18.14 -2.23 13.88
C PRO A 208 18.25 -2.24 15.42
N SER A 209 17.30 -2.88 16.09
CA SER A 209 17.33 -3.14 17.53
C SER A 209 18.55 -3.96 17.98
N GLU A 210 19.09 -4.87 17.17
CA GLU A 210 20.29 -5.64 17.55
C GLU A 210 21.56 -4.78 17.50
N LEU A 211 21.63 -3.78 16.62
CA LEU A 211 22.75 -2.84 16.58
C LEU A 211 22.77 -1.97 17.85
N LEU A 212 21.60 -1.52 18.30
CA LEU A 212 21.47 -0.79 19.56
C LEU A 212 21.92 -1.63 20.76
N LYS A 213 21.72 -2.96 20.74
CA LYS A 213 22.23 -3.85 21.78
C LYS A 213 23.76 -3.92 21.77
N VAL A 214 24.39 -3.98 20.60
CA VAL A 214 25.85 -4.00 20.47
C VAL A 214 26.44 -2.63 20.86
N CYS A 215 25.83 -1.52 20.45
CA CYS A 215 26.26 -0.17 20.85
C CYS A 215 26.10 0.07 22.36
N ASN A 216 24.99 -0.37 22.98
CA ASN A 216 24.82 -0.29 24.43
C ASN A 216 25.83 -1.17 25.17
N ALA A 217 26.13 -2.37 24.66
CA ALA A 217 27.16 -3.23 25.24
C ALA A 217 28.55 -2.57 25.14
N ALA A 218 28.90 -1.98 24.00
CA ALA A 218 30.17 -1.27 23.81
C ALA A 218 30.30 -0.01 24.69
N MET A 219 29.20 0.71 24.92
CA MET A 219 29.15 1.83 25.88
C MET A 219 29.28 1.36 27.34
N CYS A 220 28.76 0.18 27.69
CA CYS A 220 28.99 -0.42 29.01
C CYS A 220 30.44 -0.91 29.21
N PHE A 221 31.12 -1.41 28.16
CA PHE A 221 32.50 -1.88 28.28
C PHE A 221 33.55 -0.74 28.39
N THR A 222 33.20 0.49 28.01
CA THR A 222 34.07 1.66 28.18
C THR A 222 33.92 2.34 29.53
N CYS A 223 32.96 1.91 30.36
CA CYS A 223 32.80 2.39 31.73
C CYS A 223 33.26 1.30 32.72
N SER A 224 34.58 1.14 32.88
CA SER A 224 35.14 0.35 33.99
C SER A 224 35.26 1.22 35.25
N PRO A 225 34.91 0.73 36.47
CA PRO A 225 34.81 1.55 37.68
C PRO A 225 36.15 1.84 38.40
N SER A 226 37.23 2.19 37.69
CA SER A 226 38.57 2.27 38.30
C SER A 226 39.19 3.67 38.47
N GLU A 227 38.43 4.76 38.36
CA GLU A 227 38.98 6.14 38.50
C GLU A 227 38.37 6.94 39.67
N TYR A 228 38.19 6.33 40.85
CA TYR A 228 37.78 7.06 42.07
C TYR A 228 38.79 6.90 43.22
N GLN A 229 40.08 7.13 42.97
CA GLN A 229 41.07 7.16 44.07
C GLN A 229 42.20 8.20 43.96
N ASN A 230 41.98 9.37 43.33
CA ASN A 230 42.99 10.44 43.29
C ASN A 230 42.42 11.87 43.45
N HIS A 231 41.53 12.10 44.41
CA HIS A 231 41.18 13.47 44.82
C HIS A 231 40.85 13.54 46.32
N LEU A 232 41.85 13.30 47.16
CA LEU A 232 41.94 13.82 48.53
C LEU A 232 43.42 13.97 48.88
N ALA A 233 43.98 15.10 48.47
CA ALA A 233 45.17 15.73 49.05
C ALA A 233 44.82 17.19 49.29
#